data_AF-A0A392NWK9-F1
#
_entry.id   AF-A0A392NWK9-F1
#
_cell.length_a   1.000
_cell.length_b   1.000
_cell.length_c   1.000
_cell.angle_alpha   90.00
_cell.angle_beta   90.00
_cell.angle_gamma   90.00
#
_symmetry.space_group_name_H-M   'P 1'
#
loop_
_entity.id
_entity.type
_entity.pdbx_description
1 polymer ?
#
loop_
_entity_poly.entity_id
_entity_poly.type
_entity_poly.pdbx_seq_one_letter_code
_entity_poly.pdbx_strand_id
1 'polypeptide(L)'
;KGVNVKYENRKNRNGYKAGALKEGLEKEYVEDCEFVAIFDADFQPDPDFLWKTIPYLLENPKLGLVQARWKFVNSEECMMTRLQEMSLDYHFSVEQEVGSSTYSFFGFNGTAGVWRIKAIKDAGGWKDRTTVEDMDLAVRASLKGWEFVFVGDVTVSYP
;
A
#
# COMPACT_ATOMS: atom_id res chain seq x y z
N LYS A 1 14.42 1.88 -24.33
CA LYS A 1 14.31 0.56 -25.00
C LYS A 1 14.87 -0.49 -24.04
N GLY A 2 14.17 -1.60 -23.79
CA GLY A 2 14.60 -2.64 -22.84
C GLY A 2 13.89 -2.65 -21.48
N VAL A 3 12.88 -1.79 -21.26
CA VAL A 3 12.04 -1.81 -20.06
C VAL A 3 10.68 -2.41 -20.44
N ASN A 4 10.19 -3.38 -19.68
CA ASN A 4 8.86 -3.97 -19.87
C ASN A 4 7.80 -3.03 -19.31
N VAL A 5 7.43 -2.02 -20.10
CA VAL A 5 6.40 -1.03 -19.75
C VAL A 5 5.19 -1.25 -20.67
N LYS A 6 4.01 -1.36 -20.06
CA LYS A 6 2.73 -1.38 -20.75
C LYS A 6 2.00 -0.06 -20.46
N TYR A 7 1.41 0.53 -21.49
CA TYR A 7 0.57 1.71 -21.36
C TYR A 7 -0.89 1.29 -21.54
N GLU A 8 -1.72 1.59 -20.56
CA GLU A 8 -3.14 1.25 -20.54
C GLU A 8 -3.97 2.53 -20.46
N ASN A 9 -5.00 2.64 -21.29
CA ASN A 9 -5.95 3.75 -21.28
C ASN A 9 -7.38 3.22 -21.19
N ARG A 10 -8.20 3.87 -20.37
CA ARG A 10 -9.59 3.50 -20.12
C ARG A 10 -10.53 4.35 -20.96
N LYS A 11 -11.53 3.71 -21.56
CA LYS A 11 -12.56 4.40 -22.36
C LYS A 11 -13.51 5.27 -21.50
N ASN A 12 -13.54 5.04 -20.18
CA ASN A 12 -14.38 5.78 -19.23
C ASN A 12 -13.59 6.09 -17.95
N ARG A 13 -13.95 7.19 -17.27
CA ARG A 13 -13.32 7.69 -16.03
C ARG A 13 -14.01 7.20 -14.75
N ASN A 14 -14.93 6.24 -14.84
CA ASN A 14 -15.61 5.68 -13.66
C ASN A 14 -14.61 5.15 -12.62
N GLY A 15 -14.80 5.55 -11.36
CA GLY A 15 -13.97 5.12 -10.23
C GLY A 15 -12.56 5.72 -10.19
N TYR A 16 -12.21 6.68 -11.05
CA TYR A 16 -10.93 7.40 -11.04
C TYR A 16 -9.71 6.48 -10.82
N LYS A 17 -8.93 6.70 -9.74
CA LYS A 17 -7.73 5.93 -9.38
C LYS A 17 -8.09 4.48 -9.06
N ALA A 18 -9.07 4.25 -8.18
CA ALA A 18 -9.58 2.92 -7.83
C ALA A 18 -9.96 2.08 -9.07
N GLY A 19 -10.67 2.69 -10.01
CA GLY A 19 -11.07 2.02 -11.26
C GLY A 19 -9.89 1.72 -12.18
N ALA A 20 -8.87 2.59 -12.20
CA ALA A 20 -7.65 2.34 -12.98
C ALA A 20 -6.83 1.17 -12.41
N LEU A 21 -6.68 1.11 -11.09
CA LEU A 21 -6.00 0.01 -10.41
C LEU A 21 -6.74 -1.32 -10.61
N LYS A 22 -8.07 -1.30 -10.50
CA LYS A 22 -8.90 -2.48 -10.73
C LYS A 22 -8.73 -3.02 -12.15
N GLU A 23 -8.92 -2.20 -13.18
CA GLU A 23 -8.78 -2.63 -14.57
C GLU A 23 -7.34 -3.04 -14.92
N GLY A 24 -6.34 -2.43 -14.28
CA GLY A 24 -4.95 -2.83 -14.41
C GLY A 24 -4.69 -4.25 -13.90
N LEU A 25 -5.32 -4.63 -12.79
CA LEU A 25 -5.18 -5.98 -12.20
C LEU A 25 -5.95 -7.07 -12.93
N GLU A 26 -6.87 -6.72 -13.83
CA GLU A 26 -7.62 -7.65 -14.68
C GLU A 26 -6.88 -7.99 -15.99
N LYS A 27 -5.68 -7.45 -16.22
CA LYS A 27 -4.90 -7.69 -17.43
C LYS A 27 -4.23 -9.06 -17.40
N GLU A 28 -4.17 -9.73 -18.55
CA GLU A 28 -3.58 -11.07 -18.70
C GLU A 28 -2.14 -11.16 -18.16
N TYR A 29 -1.33 -10.12 -18.34
CA TYR A 29 0.05 -10.10 -17.84
C TYR A 29 0.17 -10.02 -16.31
N VAL A 30 -0.92 -9.79 -15.59
CA VAL A 30 -0.96 -9.79 -14.12
C VAL A 30 -1.21 -11.19 -13.57
N GLU A 31 -1.70 -12.13 -14.39
CA GLU A 31 -1.96 -13.51 -13.93
C GLU A 31 -0.70 -14.21 -13.43
N ASP A 32 0.47 -13.87 -14.00
CA ASP A 32 1.78 -14.39 -13.60
C ASP A 32 2.43 -13.60 -12.45
N CYS A 33 1.75 -12.60 -11.89
CA CYS A 33 2.26 -11.76 -10.81
C CYS A 33 1.68 -12.18 -9.45
N GLU A 34 2.54 -12.27 -8.43
CA GLU A 34 2.12 -12.51 -7.03
C GLU A 34 1.92 -11.21 -6.25
N PHE A 35 2.73 -10.20 -6.57
CA PHE A 35 2.77 -8.90 -5.88
C PHE A 35 2.53 -7.76 -6.86
N VAL A 36 1.96 -6.67 -6.36
CA VAL A 36 1.79 -5.41 -7.10
C VAL A 36 2.34 -4.26 -6.28
N ALA A 37 3.23 -3.48 -6.88
CA ALA A 37 3.71 -2.22 -6.31
C ALA A 37 2.93 -1.05 -6.91
N ILE A 38 2.49 -0.13 -6.06
CA ILE A 38 1.63 1.00 -6.46
C ILE A 38 2.37 2.30 -6.15
N PHE A 39 2.50 3.14 -7.18
CA PHE A 39 3.09 4.47 -7.09
C PHE A 39 2.23 5.48 -7.83
N ASP A 40 2.06 6.65 -7.24
CA ASP A 40 1.56 7.83 -7.96
C ASP A 40 2.63 8.36 -8.93
N ALA A 41 2.20 9.10 -9.94
CA ALA A 41 3.04 9.48 -11.10
C ALA A 41 4.21 10.42 -10.75
N ASP A 42 4.14 11.08 -9.60
CA ASP A 42 5.13 12.01 -9.04
C ASP A 42 6.09 11.34 -8.05
N PHE A 43 5.83 10.10 -7.63
CA PHE A 43 6.70 9.39 -6.69
C PHE A 43 7.88 8.72 -7.42
N GLN A 44 9.07 8.88 -6.84
CA GLN A 44 10.31 8.27 -7.34
C GLN A 44 10.84 7.27 -6.32
N PRO A 45 10.57 5.96 -6.48
CA PRO A 45 11.15 4.94 -5.62
C PRO A 45 12.64 4.76 -5.91
N ASP A 46 13.40 4.44 -4.87
CA ASP A 46 14.80 4.06 -5.02
C ASP A 46 14.92 2.77 -5.85
N PRO A 47 16.02 2.58 -6.61
CA PRO A 47 16.21 1.40 -7.46
C PRO A 47 16.15 0.06 -6.70
N ASP A 48 16.40 0.08 -5.39
CA ASP A 48 16.38 -1.09 -4.51
C ASP A 48 15.06 -1.24 -3.72
N PHE A 49 14.04 -0.44 -4.01
CA PHE A 49 12.76 -0.45 -3.31
C PHE A 49 12.14 -1.85 -3.21
N LEU A 50 12.06 -2.57 -4.33
CA LEU A 50 11.49 -3.92 -4.36
C LEU A 50 12.38 -4.92 -3.59
N TRP A 51 13.70 -4.79 -3.70
CA TRP A 51 14.65 -5.63 -2.96
C TRP A 51 14.52 -5.49 -1.45
N LYS A 52 14.15 -4.29 -0.96
CA LYS A 52 13.93 -4.03 0.45
C LYS A 52 12.53 -4.37 0.94
N THR A 53 11.52 -4.47 0.05
CA THR A 53 10.11 -4.66 0.46
C THR A 53 9.60 -6.08 0.24
N ILE A 54 9.99 -6.73 -0.87
CA ILE A 54 9.53 -8.08 -1.21
C ILE A 54 9.92 -9.15 -0.17
N PRO A 55 11.12 -9.13 0.46
CA PRO A 55 11.47 -10.14 1.46
C PRO A 55 10.46 -10.29 2.60
N TYR A 56 9.90 -9.18 3.10
CA TYR A 56 8.86 -9.22 4.13
C TYR A 56 7.62 -10.02 3.71
N LEU A 57 7.21 -9.88 2.44
CA LEU A 57 6.07 -10.62 1.88
C LEU A 57 6.40 -12.09 1.63
N LEU A 58 7.65 -12.41 1.29
CA LEU A 58 8.07 -13.81 1.10
C LEU A 58 8.20 -14.55 2.44
N GLU A 59 8.68 -13.88 3.48
CA GLU A 59 8.89 -14.46 4.81
C GLU A 59 7.58 -14.69 5.58
N ASN A 60 6.58 -13.82 5.40
CA ASN A 60 5.28 -13.96 6.06
C ASN A 60 4.13 -14.13 5.05
N PRO A 61 3.59 -15.35 4.87
CA PRO A 61 2.44 -15.62 4.00
C PRO A 61 1.14 -14.90 4.41
N LYS A 62 1.01 -14.46 5.66
CA LYS A 62 -0.15 -13.70 6.16
C LYS A 62 -0.03 -12.20 5.89
N LEU A 63 1.14 -11.75 5.45
CA LEU A 63 1.37 -10.35 5.12
C LEU A 63 0.73 -10.02 3.77
N GLY A 64 -0.20 -9.06 3.80
CA GLY A 64 -0.93 -8.56 2.64
C GLY A 64 -0.36 -7.27 2.05
N LEU A 65 0.32 -6.45 2.87
CA LEU A 65 0.84 -5.15 2.49
C LEU A 65 2.15 -4.81 3.20
N VAL A 66 3.11 -4.29 2.44
CA VAL A 66 4.29 -3.58 2.94
C VAL A 66 4.17 -2.11 2.52
N GLN A 67 4.19 -1.19 3.48
CA GLN A 67 4.18 0.25 3.23
C GLN A 67 5.53 0.88 3.53
N ALA A 68 6.07 1.63 2.58
CA ALA A 68 7.29 2.41 2.76
C ALA A 68 6.99 3.85 3.21
N ARG A 69 8.01 4.49 3.79
CA ARG A 69 7.94 5.89 4.25
C ARG A 69 8.01 6.87 3.08
N TRP A 70 7.23 7.96 3.15
CA TRP A 70 7.36 9.08 2.22
C TRP A 70 8.40 10.10 2.71
N LYS A 71 9.32 10.47 1.82
CA LYS A 71 10.32 11.52 2.08
C LYS A 71 10.06 12.72 1.17
N PHE A 72 9.65 13.83 1.77
CA PHE A 72 9.52 15.11 1.07
C PHE A 72 10.92 15.69 0.82
N VAL A 73 11.18 16.15 -0.40
CA VAL A 73 12.45 16.81 -0.76
C VAL A 73 12.55 18.23 -0.15
N ASN A 74 11.43 18.83 0.29
CA ASN A 74 11.32 20.21 0.80
C ASN A 74 10.78 20.29 2.25
N SER A 75 11.46 19.67 3.23
CA SER A 75 10.86 19.31 4.54
C SER A 75 10.90 20.34 5.67
N GLU A 76 10.92 21.66 5.43
CA GLU A 76 10.94 22.67 6.53
C GLU A 76 9.57 23.21 6.97
N GLU A 77 8.42 22.86 6.35
CA GLU A 77 7.18 23.63 6.59
C GLU A 77 5.98 22.98 7.31
N CYS A 78 5.87 21.66 7.57
CA CYS A 78 4.84 21.22 8.54
C CYS A 78 4.99 19.80 9.09
N MET A 79 5.44 19.70 10.34
CA MET A 79 5.47 18.48 11.16
C MET A 79 4.16 18.21 11.92
N MET A 80 3.20 19.16 11.92
CA MET A 80 2.04 19.15 12.82
C MET A 80 0.94 18.13 12.40
N THR A 81 0.82 17.81 11.11
CA THR A 81 -0.15 16.80 10.59
C THR A 81 0.38 15.37 10.68
N ARG A 82 1.71 15.19 10.67
CA ARG A 82 2.39 13.89 10.88
C ARG A 82 2.22 13.35 12.31
N LEU A 83 2.03 14.23 13.30
CA LEU A 83 1.85 13.90 14.70
C LEU A 83 0.39 13.57 15.10
N GLN A 84 -0.61 13.92 14.28
CA GLN A 84 -2.03 13.64 14.58
C GLN A 84 -2.52 12.27 14.06
N GLU A 85 -1.90 11.67 13.04
CA GLU A 85 -2.24 10.31 12.59
C GLU A 85 -1.50 9.24 13.43
N MET A 86 -0.28 9.54 13.89
CA MET A 86 0.39 8.81 14.97
C MET A 86 -0.38 8.88 16.31
N SER A 87 -1.35 9.79 16.45
CA SER A 87 -2.20 9.90 17.65
C SER A 87 -3.24 8.76 17.78
N LEU A 88 -3.55 8.04 16.70
CA LEU A 88 -4.33 6.79 16.76
C LEU A 88 -3.46 5.59 17.17
N ASP A 89 -2.16 5.67 16.89
CA ASP A 89 -1.12 4.68 17.26
C ASP A 89 -0.93 4.59 18.79
N TYR A 90 -1.24 5.66 19.54
CA TYR A 90 -1.03 5.69 20.99
C TYR A 90 -2.20 5.13 21.82
N HIS A 91 -3.43 5.12 21.29
CA HIS A 91 -4.58 4.64 22.06
C HIS A 91 -4.68 3.10 22.12
N PHE A 92 -4.04 2.39 21.19
CA PHE A 92 -3.87 0.92 21.19
C PHE A 92 -2.61 0.44 21.94
N SER A 93 -1.65 1.33 22.18
CA SER A 93 -0.41 1.00 22.91
C SER A 93 -0.65 0.70 24.40
N VAL A 94 -1.80 1.10 24.95
CA VAL A 94 -2.16 0.91 26.38
C VAL A 94 -2.86 -0.43 26.63
N GLU A 95 -3.32 -1.17 25.61
CA GLU A 95 -4.06 -2.44 25.79
C GLU A 95 -3.23 -3.71 25.52
N GLN A 96 -2.03 -3.61 24.94
CA GLN A 96 -1.20 -4.78 24.59
C GLN A 96 0.11 -4.91 25.42
N GLU A 97 0.04 -4.59 26.72
CA GLU A 97 1.00 -5.17 27.69
C GLU A 97 0.65 -6.64 28.05
N VAL A 98 -0.39 -7.21 27.42
CA VAL A 98 -0.85 -8.59 27.65
C VAL A 98 -1.10 -9.30 26.33
N GLY A 99 -0.07 -9.96 25.77
CA GLY A 99 -0.26 -10.96 24.70
C GLY A 99 0.53 -10.70 23.41
N SER A 100 1.85 -10.83 23.53
CA SER A 100 2.84 -10.88 22.43
C SER A 100 2.31 -11.58 21.16
N SER A 101 2.32 -10.84 20.03
CA SER A 101 2.13 -11.25 18.61
C SER A 101 0.92 -10.71 17.82
N THR A 102 0.37 -9.53 18.14
CA THR A 102 -0.93 -9.13 17.56
C THR A 102 -0.90 -7.85 16.71
N TYR A 103 -0.95 -8.06 15.38
CA TYR A 103 -1.61 -7.26 14.33
C TYR A 103 -1.46 -5.73 14.35
N SER A 104 -0.49 -5.23 13.58
CA SER A 104 -0.36 -3.82 13.22
C SER A 104 -1.29 -3.48 12.05
N PHE A 105 -2.43 -2.86 12.35
CA PHE A 105 -3.26 -2.21 11.34
C PHE A 105 -2.72 -0.80 11.06
N PHE A 106 -2.36 -0.51 9.81
CA PHE A 106 -2.18 0.86 9.33
C PHE A 106 -2.96 1.06 8.03
N GLY A 107 -3.44 2.28 7.81
CA GLY A 107 -4.10 2.67 6.57
C GLY A 107 -3.11 2.71 5.41
N PHE A 108 -3.45 2.06 4.30
CA PHE A 108 -2.72 2.25 3.04
C PHE A 108 -3.07 3.63 2.49
N ASN A 109 -2.07 4.50 2.35
CA ASN A 109 -2.24 5.88 1.88
C ASN A 109 -2.19 6.00 0.34
N GLY A 110 -2.44 4.90 -0.38
CA GLY A 110 -2.63 4.89 -1.83
C GLY A 110 -1.37 4.88 -2.70
N THR A 111 -0.16 4.94 -2.14
CA THR A 111 1.11 4.94 -2.90
C THR A 111 2.29 4.46 -2.04
N ALA A 112 3.41 4.12 -2.69
CA ALA A 112 4.64 3.61 -2.08
C ALA A 112 4.43 2.32 -1.26
N GLY A 113 3.50 1.47 -1.70
CA GLY A 113 3.21 0.19 -1.06
C GLY A 113 3.27 -0.98 -2.03
N VAL A 114 3.64 -2.14 -1.50
CA VAL A 114 3.63 -3.41 -2.21
C VAL A 114 2.56 -4.29 -1.59
N TRP A 115 1.58 -4.67 -2.41
CA TRP A 115 0.48 -5.53 -2.03
C TRP A 115 0.68 -6.95 -2.54
N ARG A 116 0.24 -7.93 -1.75
CA ARG A 116 -0.04 -9.27 -2.26
C ARG A 116 -1.35 -9.22 -3.05
N ILE A 117 -1.32 -9.65 -4.30
CA ILE A 117 -2.50 -9.62 -5.18
C ILE A 117 -3.63 -10.49 -4.62
N LYS A 118 -3.29 -11.61 -3.97
CA LYS A 118 -4.27 -12.45 -3.26
C LYS A 118 -5.01 -11.69 -2.16
N ALA A 119 -4.32 -10.87 -1.36
CA ALA A 119 -4.95 -10.10 -0.29
C ALA A 119 -5.98 -9.10 -0.84
N ILE A 120 -5.65 -8.44 -1.95
CA ILE A 120 -6.56 -7.57 -2.68
C ILE A 120 -7.80 -8.34 -3.15
N LYS A 121 -7.60 -9.50 -3.80
CA LYS A 121 -8.68 -10.35 -4.33
C LYS A 121 -9.60 -10.84 -3.21
N ASP A 122 -9.04 -11.35 -2.11
CA ASP A 122 -9.78 -11.85 -0.96
C ASP A 122 -10.59 -10.77 -0.24
N ALA A 123 -10.08 -9.52 -0.24
CA ALA A 123 -10.81 -8.36 0.26
C ALA A 123 -11.96 -7.93 -0.66
N GLY A 124 -11.97 -8.35 -1.93
CA GLY A 124 -12.96 -7.98 -2.95
C GLY A 124 -12.54 -6.84 -3.88
N GLY A 125 -11.23 -6.54 -3.96
CA GLY A 125 -10.66 -5.53 -4.85
C GLY A 125 -10.95 -4.08 -4.44
N TRP A 126 -10.52 -3.13 -5.28
CA TRP A 126 -10.87 -1.71 -5.12
C TRP A 126 -12.35 -1.49 -5.45
N LYS A 127 -13.03 -0.75 -4.56
CA LYS A 127 -14.42 -0.32 -4.77
C LYS A 127 -14.44 1.15 -5.17
N ASP A 128 -15.21 1.47 -6.19
CA ASP A 128 -15.32 2.79 -6.81
C ASP A 128 -16.28 3.75 -6.09
N ARG A 129 -16.94 3.29 -5.02
CA ARG A 129 -18.03 4.02 -4.35
C ARG A 129 -17.62 4.91 -3.19
N THR A 130 -16.33 4.92 -2.79
CA THR A 130 -15.82 5.65 -1.62
C THR A 130 -14.61 6.50 -2.01
N THR A 131 -14.55 7.75 -1.55
CA THR A 131 -13.40 8.67 -1.71
C THR A 131 -12.17 8.26 -0.87
N VAL A 132 -12.25 7.14 -0.17
CA VAL A 132 -11.22 6.59 0.73
C VAL A 132 -10.98 5.11 0.36
N GLU A 133 -10.90 4.82 -0.93
CA GLU A 133 -10.87 3.47 -1.50
C GLU A 133 -9.73 2.58 -0.97
N ASP A 134 -8.58 3.18 -0.69
CA ASP A 134 -7.36 2.49 -0.29
C ASP A 134 -7.44 2.07 1.19
N MET A 135 -7.99 2.94 2.03
CA MET A 135 -8.27 2.62 3.43
C MET A 135 -9.39 1.59 3.56
N ASP A 136 -10.46 1.70 2.76
CA ASP A 136 -11.53 0.70 2.72
C ASP A 136 -11.00 -0.69 2.35
N LEU A 137 -10.08 -0.75 1.37
CA LEU A 137 -9.41 -2.00 1.00
C LEU A 137 -8.56 -2.56 2.16
N ALA A 138 -7.76 -1.72 2.82
CA ALA A 138 -6.95 -2.12 3.97
C ALA A 138 -7.80 -2.65 5.12
N VAL A 139 -8.91 -1.97 5.45
CA VAL A 139 -9.87 -2.44 6.47
C VAL A 139 -10.44 -3.81 6.09
N ARG A 140 -10.92 -3.97 4.85
CA ARG A 140 -11.49 -5.24 4.39
C ARG A 140 -10.47 -6.38 4.38
N ALA A 141 -9.23 -6.12 3.97
CA ALA A 141 -8.17 -7.12 4.00
C ALA A 141 -7.81 -7.50 5.46
N SER A 142 -7.72 -6.52 6.37
CA SER A 142 -7.48 -6.79 7.78
C SER A 142 -8.60 -7.63 8.42
N LEU A 143 -9.87 -7.33 8.11
CA LEU A 143 -11.03 -8.13 8.53
C LEU A 143 -11.01 -9.57 7.97
N LYS A 144 -10.23 -9.83 6.91
CA LYS A 144 -9.99 -11.16 6.35
C LYS A 144 -8.78 -11.87 6.97
N GLY A 145 -8.13 -11.27 7.97
CA GLY A 145 -6.96 -11.83 8.65
C GLY A 145 -5.64 -11.58 7.92
N TRP A 146 -5.59 -10.58 7.02
CA TRP A 146 -4.32 -10.14 6.46
C TRP A 146 -3.61 -9.18 7.42
N GLU A 147 -2.30 -9.36 7.54
CA GLU A 147 -1.41 -8.52 8.33
C GLU A 147 -0.74 -7.48 7.42
N PHE A 148 -0.37 -6.33 7.98
CA PHE A 148 0.35 -5.30 7.26
C PHE A 148 1.62 -4.92 8.03
N VAL A 149 2.68 -4.50 7.32
CA VAL A 149 3.90 -3.97 7.95
C VAL A 149 4.33 -2.63 7.35
N PHE A 150 4.68 -1.68 8.22
CA PHE A 150 5.29 -0.42 7.83
C PHE A 150 6.81 -0.52 7.95
N VAL A 151 7.53 -0.22 6.88
CA VAL A 151 8.99 -0.29 6.83
C VAL A 151 9.55 1.13 6.73
N GLY A 152 9.92 1.68 7.87
CA GLY A 152 10.40 3.07 7.99
C GLY A 152 11.74 3.34 7.31
N ASP A 153 12.55 2.30 7.12
CA ASP A 153 13.90 2.38 6.51
C ASP A 153 13.88 2.42 4.98
N VAL A 154 12.73 2.08 4.37
CA VAL A 154 12.53 2.22 2.92
C VAL A 154 11.82 3.54 2.68
N THR A 155 12.44 4.40 1.87
CA THR A 155 11.88 5.70 1.51
C THR A 155 11.54 5.79 0.04
N VAL A 156 10.44 6.48 -0.27
CA VAL A 156 10.10 6.91 -1.62
C VAL A 156 10.08 8.42 -1.64
N SER A 157 10.82 9.01 -2.58
CA SER A 157 10.98 10.45 -2.67
C SER A 157 9.79 11.06 -3.40
N TYR A 158 9.29 12.17 -2.86
CA TYR A 158 8.27 13.01 -3.46
C TYR A 158 8.86 14.41 -3.74
N PRO A 159 8.76 14.93 -4.99
CA PRO A 159 9.33 16.20 -5.40
C PRO A 159 8.74 17.42 -4.67
#